data_AF-A0A966Y3H1-F1
#
_entry.id   AF-A0A966Y3H1-F1
#
_cell.length_a   1.000
_cell.length_b   1.000
_cell.length_c   1.000
_cell.angle_alpha   90.00
_cell.angle_beta   90.00
_cell.angle_gamma   90.00
#
_symmetry.space_group_name_H-M   'P 1'
#
loop_
_entity.id
_entity.type
_entity.pdbx_description
1 polymer ?
#
loop_
_entity_poly.entity_id
_entity_poly.type
_entity_poly.pdbx_seq_one_letter_code
_entity_poly.pdbx_strand_id
1 'polypeptide(L)'
;LRWPGRIVPRRTTDVLHITDLYPTLAKLGGASLPIDRPIDGIDQLGFFLGERPTSARDGFPYYIKTELRAVKWRDWKMHLMWEVEPNEGPIKLETPYLFNLVQDPKEETDANMEGGWVRGPIRRLIESFQASLKAHPPIPPGAPDGFRPGAA
;
A
#
# COMPACT_ATOMS: atom_id res chain seq x y z
N LEU A 1 -8.06 -15.90 -2.06
CA LEU A 1 -8.71 -15.92 -3.40
C LEU A 1 -8.83 -17.37 -3.87
N ARG A 2 -9.93 -17.79 -4.52
CA ARG A 2 -10.15 -19.18 -4.97
C ARG A 2 -10.75 -19.18 -6.38
N TRP A 3 -10.04 -19.76 -7.34
CA TRP A 3 -10.53 -19.99 -8.72
C TRP A 3 -10.11 -21.38 -9.21
N PRO A 4 -11.01 -22.38 -9.11
CA PRO A 4 -10.71 -23.75 -9.50
C PRO A 4 -10.23 -23.85 -10.96
N GLY A 5 -9.18 -24.64 -11.19
CA GLY A 5 -8.61 -24.85 -12.53
C GLY A 5 -7.78 -23.68 -13.09
N ARG A 6 -7.69 -22.55 -12.38
CA ARG A 6 -6.89 -21.38 -12.80
C ARG A 6 -5.86 -20.96 -11.77
N ILE A 7 -6.20 -21.06 -10.49
CA ILE A 7 -5.34 -20.63 -9.39
C ILE A 7 -4.99 -21.83 -8.53
N VAL A 8 -3.69 -22.02 -8.32
CA VAL A 8 -3.16 -23.10 -7.50
C VAL A 8 -3.68 -22.96 -6.07
N PRO A 9 -4.34 -24.00 -5.52
CA PRO A 9 -4.83 -23.97 -4.15
C PRO A 9 -3.69 -23.77 -3.14
N ARG A 10 -4.01 -23.10 -2.01
CA ARG A 10 -3.12 -22.98 -0.84
C ARG A 10 -1.76 -22.31 -1.09
N ARG A 11 -1.68 -21.37 -2.05
CA ARG A 11 -0.48 -20.55 -2.24
C ARG A 11 -0.40 -19.45 -1.17
N THR A 12 0.78 -19.27 -0.57
CA THR A 12 1.11 -18.14 0.31
C THR A 12 1.14 -16.84 -0.49
N THR A 13 0.57 -15.77 0.06
CA THR A 13 0.48 -14.48 -0.62
C THR A 13 1.69 -13.60 -0.33
N ASP A 14 2.17 -12.93 -1.36
CA ASP A 14 3.07 -11.80 -1.28
C ASP A 14 2.26 -10.52 -0.95
N VAL A 15 2.88 -9.35 -0.95
CA VAL A 15 2.22 -8.08 -0.61
C VAL A 15 1.05 -7.80 -1.57
N LEU A 16 -0.14 -7.63 -1.03
CA LEU A 16 -1.36 -7.23 -1.75
C LEU A 16 -2.04 -6.08 -1.01
N HIS A 17 -2.84 -5.30 -1.73
CA HIS A 17 -3.66 -4.26 -1.13
C HIS A 17 -5.10 -4.34 -1.67
N ILE A 18 -6.08 -3.88 -0.90
CA ILE A 18 -7.49 -3.94 -1.32
C ILE A 18 -7.75 -3.20 -2.64
N THR A 19 -6.98 -2.14 -2.90
CA THR A 19 -7.07 -1.37 -4.16
C THR A 19 -6.69 -2.19 -5.39
N ASP A 20 -5.92 -3.27 -5.26
CA ASP A 20 -5.55 -4.17 -6.37
C ASP A 20 -6.74 -4.91 -6.97
N LEU A 21 -7.81 -5.08 -6.19
CA LEU A 21 -9.01 -5.77 -6.66
C LEU A 21 -9.61 -5.04 -7.86
N TYR A 22 -9.59 -3.70 -7.86
CA TYR A 22 -10.18 -2.91 -8.94
C TYR A 22 -9.54 -3.20 -10.32
N PRO A 23 -8.24 -2.95 -10.55
CA PRO A 23 -7.64 -3.20 -11.86
C PRO A 23 -7.58 -4.69 -12.21
N THR A 24 -7.39 -5.57 -11.23
CA THR A 24 -7.33 -7.01 -11.46
C THR A 24 -8.67 -7.55 -11.97
N LEU A 25 -9.78 -7.17 -11.32
CA LEU A 25 -11.13 -7.60 -11.73
C LEU A 25 -11.58 -6.91 -13.01
N ALA A 26 -11.25 -5.63 -13.22
CA ALA A 26 -11.55 -4.93 -14.46
C ALA A 26 -10.90 -5.64 -15.67
N LYS A 27 -9.61 -5.96 -15.58
CA LYS A 27 -8.91 -6.70 -16.64
C LYS A 27 -9.52 -8.09 -16.85
N LEU A 28 -9.82 -8.81 -15.76
CA LEU A 28 -10.46 -10.12 -15.83
C LEU A 28 -11.82 -10.06 -16.54
N GLY A 29 -12.59 -8.99 -16.32
CA GLY A 29 -13.88 -8.74 -16.97
C GLY A 29 -13.79 -8.13 -18.38
N GLY A 30 -12.58 -7.88 -18.91
CA GLY A 30 -12.40 -7.23 -20.21
C GLY A 30 -12.74 -5.73 -20.23
N ALA A 31 -12.84 -5.09 -19.05
CA ALA A 31 -13.09 -3.67 -18.93
C ALA A 31 -11.79 -2.86 -19.09
N SER A 32 -11.92 -1.65 -19.63
CA SER A 32 -10.81 -0.67 -19.68
C SER A 32 -10.76 0.14 -18.38
N LEU A 33 -9.55 0.50 -17.95
CA LEU A 33 -9.37 1.42 -16.83
C LEU A 33 -9.52 2.88 -17.28
N PRO A 34 -9.97 3.77 -16.39
CA PRO A 34 -9.93 5.21 -16.63
C PRO A 34 -8.49 5.67 -16.91
N ILE A 35 -8.35 6.57 -17.88
CA ILE A 35 -7.06 7.19 -18.27
C ILE A 35 -6.98 8.66 -17.83
N ASP A 36 -8.03 9.18 -17.20
CA ASP A 36 -8.19 10.57 -16.78
C ASP A 36 -7.74 10.83 -15.33
N ARG A 37 -7.32 9.79 -14.60
CA ARG A 37 -6.93 9.86 -13.19
C ARG A 37 -5.93 8.76 -12.83
N PRO A 38 -5.09 8.96 -11.81
CA PRO A 38 -4.25 7.89 -11.27
C PRO A 38 -5.10 6.80 -10.60
N ILE A 39 -4.63 5.56 -10.66
CA ILE A 39 -5.21 4.39 -10.00
C ILE A 39 -4.16 3.79 -9.06
N ASP A 40 -4.46 3.72 -7.75
CA ASP A 40 -3.53 3.19 -6.73
C ASP A 40 -3.42 1.65 -6.74
N GLY A 41 -4.41 0.98 -7.35
CA GLY A 41 -4.41 -0.46 -7.53
C GLY A 41 -3.42 -0.87 -8.63
N ILE A 42 -2.84 -2.06 -8.48
CA ILE A 42 -2.00 -2.68 -9.49
C ILE A 42 -2.64 -4.01 -9.89
N ASP A 43 -2.62 -4.34 -11.18
CA ASP A 43 -3.10 -5.63 -11.68
C ASP A 43 -2.24 -6.78 -11.14
N GLN A 44 -2.89 -7.70 -10.42
CA GLN A 44 -2.28 -8.87 -9.79
C GLN A 44 -2.57 -10.18 -10.54
N LEU A 45 -3.23 -10.13 -11.70
CA LEU A 45 -3.68 -11.33 -12.41
C LEU A 45 -2.51 -12.27 -12.76
N GLY A 46 -1.41 -11.72 -13.28
CA GLY A 46 -0.22 -12.51 -13.58
C GLY A 46 0.41 -13.16 -12.34
N PHE A 47 0.35 -12.50 -11.18
CA PHE A 47 0.74 -13.12 -9.92
C PHE A 47 -0.23 -14.25 -9.55
N PHE A 48 -1.54 -14.02 -9.57
CA PHE A 48 -2.54 -15.00 -9.19
C PHE A 48 -2.56 -16.25 -10.08
N LEU A 49 -2.36 -16.08 -11.39
CA LEU A 49 -2.30 -17.18 -12.36
C LEU A 49 -0.96 -17.92 -12.38
N GLY A 50 0.02 -17.48 -11.57
CA GLY A 50 1.34 -18.11 -11.49
C GLY A 50 2.28 -17.76 -12.65
N GLU A 51 1.90 -16.80 -13.49
CA GLU A 51 2.75 -16.26 -14.57
C GLU A 51 3.92 -15.45 -14.01
N ARG A 52 3.76 -14.92 -12.78
CA ARG A 52 4.82 -14.26 -12.02
C ARG A 52 5.04 -14.90 -10.65
N PRO A 53 6.31 -14.99 -10.20
CA PRO A 53 6.63 -15.60 -8.91
C PRO A 53 6.21 -14.73 -7.72
N THR A 54 6.22 -13.40 -7.89
CA THR A 54 5.98 -12.39 -6.85
C THR A 54 4.86 -11.42 -7.24
N SER A 55 4.36 -10.70 -6.24
CA SER A 55 3.37 -9.64 -6.41
C SER A 55 3.83 -8.58 -7.41
N ALA A 56 2.87 -7.90 -8.03
CA ALA A 56 3.13 -6.70 -8.82
C ALA A 56 3.43 -5.45 -7.98
N ARG A 57 3.30 -5.52 -6.65
CA ARG A 57 3.65 -4.44 -5.73
C ARG A 57 4.70 -4.89 -4.72
N ASP A 58 5.61 -3.99 -4.37
CA ASP A 58 6.53 -4.20 -3.25
C ASP A 58 5.97 -3.65 -1.94
N GLY A 59 5.02 -2.70 -1.96
CA GLY A 59 4.61 -1.99 -0.76
C GLY A 59 3.45 -1.02 -0.97
N PHE A 60 3.07 -0.31 0.09
CA PHE A 60 2.07 0.75 0.05
C PHE A 60 2.19 1.68 1.27
N PRO A 61 1.80 2.96 1.14
CA PRO A 61 1.66 3.83 2.29
C PRO A 61 0.40 3.49 3.08
N TYR A 62 0.44 3.69 4.39
CA TYR A 62 -0.68 3.46 5.29
C TYR A 62 -1.11 4.79 5.91
N TYR A 63 -2.30 5.23 5.52
CA TYR A 63 -2.90 6.48 6.00
C TYR A 63 -4.02 6.22 6.99
N ILE A 64 -4.11 7.07 8.01
CA ILE A 64 -5.33 7.26 8.78
C ILE A 64 -5.80 8.68 8.51
N LYS A 65 -7.00 8.81 7.92
CA LYS A 65 -7.51 10.09 7.40
C LYS A 65 -6.49 10.71 6.42
N THR A 66 -5.91 11.86 6.76
CA THR A 66 -4.93 12.59 5.94
C THR A 66 -3.49 12.40 6.41
N GLU A 67 -3.26 11.60 7.46
CA GLU A 67 -1.93 11.42 8.05
C GLU A 67 -1.29 10.12 7.57
N LEU A 68 -0.08 10.22 7.03
CA LEU A 68 0.75 9.06 6.75
C LEU A 68 1.25 8.49 8.07
N ARG A 69 0.72 7.33 8.47
CA ARG A 69 1.05 6.69 9.75
C ARG A 69 2.19 5.69 9.62
N ALA A 70 2.20 4.91 8.54
CA ALA A 70 3.23 3.91 8.31
C ALA A 70 3.45 3.65 6.82
N VAL A 71 4.46 2.85 6.49
CA VAL A 71 4.69 2.31 5.15
C VAL A 71 4.99 0.83 5.26
N LYS A 72 4.27 0.02 4.49
CA LYS A 72 4.57 -1.40 4.29
C LYS A 72 5.48 -1.54 3.08
N TRP A 73 6.58 -2.27 3.20
CA TRP A 73 7.45 -2.61 2.07
C TRP A 73 8.06 -3.99 2.26
N ARG A 74 7.75 -4.92 1.35
CA ARG A 74 8.12 -6.35 1.39
C ARG A 74 7.83 -6.96 2.74
N ASP A 75 8.84 -7.41 3.47
CA ASP A 75 8.69 -8.00 4.81
C ASP A 75 8.60 -6.92 5.89
N TRP A 76 8.96 -5.68 5.59
CA TRP A 76 9.13 -4.60 6.56
C TRP A 76 7.91 -3.71 6.70
N LYS A 77 7.79 -3.06 7.84
CA LYS A 77 6.86 -1.95 8.08
C LYS A 77 7.56 -0.88 8.90
N MET A 78 7.48 0.35 8.44
CA MET A 78 8.04 1.50 9.14
C MET A 78 6.90 2.39 9.64
N HIS A 79 6.82 2.60 10.94
CA HIS A 79 5.86 3.52 11.56
C HIS A 79 6.49 4.90 11.70
N LEU A 80 5.80 5.92 11.19
CA LEU A 80 6.13 7.34 11.38
C LEU A 80 5.38 7.92 12.59
N MET A 81 4.23 7.34 12.88
CA MET A 81 3.36 7.67 13.99
C MET A 81 3.07 6.37 14.73
N TRP A 82 3.20 6.39 16.05
CA TRP A 82 2.91 5.25 16.91
C TRP A 82 1.61 5.49 17.69
N GLU A 83 0.80 4.45 17.81
CA GLU A 83 -0.45 4.48 18.56
C GLU A 83 -0.61 3.10 19.19
N VAL A 84 -0.54 3.03 20.52
CA VAL A 84 -0.54 1.75 21.26
C VAL A 84 -1.93 1.13 21.19
N GLU A 85 -2.96 1.93 21.48
CA GLU A 85 -4.35 1.53 21.37
C GLU A 85 -5.12 2.39 20.34
N PRO A 86 -6.07 1.82 19.58
CA PRO A 86 -6.87 2.59 18.64
C PRO A 86 -7.61 3.75 19.31
N ASN A 87 -7.45 4.96 18.76
CA ASN A 87 -8.05 6.21 19.22
C ASN A 87 -7.48 6.77 20.53
N GLU A 88 -6.36 6.24 21.02
CA GLU A 88 -5.62 6.85 22.14
C GLU A 88 -4.88 8.12 21.69
N GLY A 89 -4.65 8.25 20.37
CA GLY A 89 -4.03 9.40 19.74
C GLY A 89 -2.62 9.09 19.26
N PRO A 90 -2.23 9.58 18.08
CA PRO A 90 -0.91 9.30 17.53
C PRO A 90 0.20 10.05 18.27
N ILE A 91 1.29 9.35 18.51
CA ILE A 91 2.58 9.92 18.88
C ILE A 91 3.42 10.01 17.62
N LYS A 92 3.79 11.23 17.22
CA LYS A 92 4.75 11.43 16.13
C LYS A 92 6.14 11.02 16.60
N LEU A 93 6.74 10.07 15.89
CA LEU A 93 8.07 9.58 16.23
C LEU A 93 9.14 10.50 15.65
N GLU A 94 10.13 10.89 16.46
CA GLU A 94 11.34 11.56 15.97
C GLU A 94 12.18 10.62 15.10
N THR A 95 12.28 9.37 15.56
CA THR A 95 12.92 8.27 14.83
C THR A 95 11.85 7.21 14.54
N PRO A 96 11.53 6.93 13.26
CA PRO A 96 10.55 5.92 12.90
C PRO A 96 10.90 4.55 13.48
N TYR A 97 9.92 3.81 13.99
CA TYR A 97 10.09 2.40 14.30
C TYR A 97 10.07 1.57 13.03
N LEU A 98 10.86 0.51 13.00
CA LEU A 98 10.99 -0.38 11.85
C LEU A 98 10.86 -1.83 12.32
N PHE A 99 9.90 -2.55 11.76
CA PHE A 99 9.65 -3.95 12.11
C PHE A 99 9.80 -4.85 10.89
N ASN A 100 10.34 -6.05 11.08
CA ASN A 100 10.28 -7.13 10.10
C ASN A 100 9.07 -8.01 10.43
N LEU A 101 8.00 -7.92 9.63
CA LEU A 101 6.74 -8.62 9.90
C LEU A 101 6.79 -10.13 9.68
N VAL A 102 7.85 -10.65 9.04
CA VAL A 102 8.04 -12.09 8.89
C VAL A 102 8.68 -12.67 10.14
N GLN A 103 9.65 -11.96 10.72
CA GLN A 103 10.36 -12.38 11.93
C GLN A 103 9.58 -12.02 13.20
N ASP A 104 8.92 -10.86 13.18
CA ASP A 104 8.14 -10.31 14.29
C ASP A 104 6.79 -9.80 13.76
N PRO A 105 5.82 -10.70 13.53
CA PRO A 105 4.48 -10.34 13.06
C PRO A 105 3.68 -9.47 14.04
N LYS A 106 4.10 -9.42 15.32
CA LYS A 106 3.43 -8.68 16.38
C LYS A 106 3.97 -7.27 16.55
N GLU A 107 5.04 -6.91 15.85
CA GLU A 107 5.66 -5.58 15.91
C GLU A 107 6.12 -5.24 17.35
N GLU A 108 6.72 -6.22 18.04
CA GLU A 108 7.18 -6.13 19.43
C GLU A 108 8.63 -5.62 19.56
N THR A 109 9.46 -5.79 18.53
CA THR A 109 10.90 -5.48 18.56
C THR A 109 11.31 -4.53 17.44
N ASP A 110 11.72 -3.31 17.81
CA ASP A 110 12.23 -2.33 16.85
C ASP A 110 13.58 -2.78 16.25
N ALA A 111 13.60 -2.99 14.94
CA ALA A 111 14.74 -3.44 14.15
C ALA A 111 15.45 -2.28 13.43
N ASN A 112 15.24 -1.03 13.83
CA ASN A 112 15.71 0.14 13.09
C ASN A 112 17.24 0.25 12.96
N MET A 113 17.98 -0.27 13.94
CA MET A 113 19.44 -0.29 13.94
C MET A 113 20.01 -1.31 12.93
N GLU A 114 19.41 -2.50 12.87
CA GLU A 114 19.87 -3.62 12.02
C GLU A 114 19.30 -3.51 10.60
N GLY A 115 18.04 -3.09 10.48
CA GLY A 115 17.29 -2.94 9.23
C GLY A 115 17.38 -1.56 8.60
N GLY A 116 18.29 -0.68 9.04
CA GLY A 116 18.32 0.72 8.64
C GLY A 116 18.39 0.99 7.13
N TRP A 117 18.89 0.04 6.35
CA TRP A 117 18.93 0.10 4.88
C TRP A 117 17.53 0.19 4.23
N VAL A 118 16.50 -0.33 4.90
CA VAL A 118 15.09 -0.36 4.43
C VAL A 118 14.48 1.05 4.34
N ARG A 119 15.04 2.01 5.06
CA ARG A 119 14.62 3.42 4.96
C ARG A 119 14.78 3.98 3.54
N GLY A 120 15.78 3.53 2.80
CA GLY A 120 16.01 3.94 1.40
C GLY A 120 14.82 3.64 0.47
N PRO A 121 14.45 2.36 0.26
CA PRO A 121 13.29 2.02 -0.56
C PRO A 121 11.97 2.58 -0.02
N ILE A 122 11.76 2.60 1.30
CA ILE A 122 10.54 3.19 1.89
C ILE A 122 10.46 4.68 1.57
N ARG A 123 11.56 5.42 1.71
CA ARG A 123 11.61 6.85 1.38
C ARG A 123 11.25 7.10 -0.09
N ARG A 124 11.76 6.29 -1.02
CA ARG A 124 11.38 6.39 -2.44
C ARG A 124 9.89 6.17 -2.66
N LEU A 125 9.29 5.22 -1.95
CA LEU A 125 7.84 4.97 -2.02
C LEU A 125 7.05 6.19 -1.52
N ILE A 126 7.43 6.76 -0.37
CA ILE A 126 6.81 7.98 0.17
C ILE A 126 6.94 9.13 -0.82
N GLU A 127 8.15 9.39 -1.31
CA GLU A 127 8.42 10.50 -2.23
C GLU A 127 7.64 10.36 -3.53
N SER A 128 7.58 9.15 -4.11
CA SER A 128 6.78 8.87 -5.31
C SER A 128 5.29 9.11 -5.08
N PHE A 129 4.75 8.64 -3.95
CA PHE A 129 3.33 8.83 -3.63
C PHE A 129 2.99 10.30 -3.37
N GLN A 130 3.84 11.03 -2.65
CA GLN A 130 3.66 12.46 -2.38
C GLN A 130 3.79 13.30 -3.65
N ALA A 131 4.70 12.94 -4.57
CA ALA A 131 4.77 13.56 -5.89
C ALA A 131 3.48 13.33 -6.69
N SER A 132 2.91 12.12 -6.64
CA SER A 132 1.61 11.80 -7.24
C SER A 132 0.49 12.66 -6.64
N LEU A 133 0.40 12.78 -5.31
CA LEU A 133 -0.61 13.62 -4.65
C LEU A 133 -0.46 15.12 -4.99
N LYS A 134 0.77 15.59 -5.21
CA LYS A 134 1.00 16.98 -5.65
C LYS A 134 0.48 17.21 -7.07
N ALA A 135 0.68 16.24 -7.97
CA ALA A 135 0.17 16.31 -9.34
C ALA A 135 -1.34 16.04 -9.43
N HIS A 136 -1.86 15.18 -8.54
CA HIS A 136 -3.24 14.72 -8.50
C HIS A 136 -3.79 14.84 -7.06
N PRO A 137 -4.24 16.03 -6.66
CA PRO A 137 -4.74 16.25 -5.30
C PRO A 137 -5.90 15.33 -4.94
N PRO A 138 -6.00 14.87 -3.68
CA PRO A 138 -7.08 14.02 -3.24
C PRO A 138 -8.42 14.76 -3.28
N ILE A 139 -9.50 14.01 -3.52
CA ILE A 139 -10.87 14.52 -3.41
C ILE A 139 -11.15 14.85 -1.94
N PRO A 140 -11.57 16.07 -1.59
CA PRO A 140 -11.82 16.44 -0.21
C PRO A 140 -13.03 15.67 0.36
N PRO A 141 -13.03 15.34 1.66
CA PRO A 141 -14.20 14.74 2.30
C PRO A 141 -15.47 15.58 2.07
N GLY A 142 -16.54 14.93 1.63
CA GLY A 142 -17.82 15.61 1.35
C GLY A 142 -17.88 16.34 0.00
N ALA A 143 -16.88 16.18 -0.87
CA ALA A 143 -16.96 16.67 -2.24
C ALA A 143 -18.18 16.05 -2.97
N PRO A 144 -18.89 16.82 -3.82
CA PRO A 144 -19.97 16.28 -4.63
C PRO A 144 -19.42 15.32 -5.70
N ASP A 145 -20.26 14.42 -6.21
CA ASP A 145 -19.88 13.42 -7.23
C ASP A 145 -19.25 14.03 -8.49
N GLY A 146 -19.63 15.26 -8.83
CA GLY A 146 -19.09 16.01 -9.98
C GLY A 146 -17.76 16.73 -9.72
N PHE A 147 -17.16 16.60 -8.54
CA PHE A 147 -15.94 17.30 -8.18
C PHE A 147 -14.75 16.87 -9.07
N ARG A 148 -14.04 17.86 -9.61
CA ARG A 148 -12.82 17.66 -10.39
C ARG A 148 -11.62 18.22 -9.63
N PRO A 149 -10.71 17.37 -9.12
CA PRO A 149 -9.49 17.83 -8.47
C PRO A 149 -8.66 18.73 -9.40
N GLY A 150 -8.21 19.88 -8.90
CA GLY A 150 -7.30 20.78 -9.64
C GLY A 150 -7.97 21.75 -10.64
N ALA A 151 -9.30 21.82 -10.73
CA ALA A 151 -10.02 22.72 -11.63
C ALA A 151 -10.28 24.14 -11.04
N ALA A 152 -9.42 24.63 -10.15
CA ALA A 152 -9.54 25.96 -9.53
C ALA A 152 -8.63 26.97 -10.22
#